data_AF-A0A7V9N4F4-F1
#
_entry.id   AF-A0A7V9N4F4-F1
#
_cell.length_a   1.000
_cell.length_b   1.000
_cell.length_c   1.000
_cell.angle_alpha   90.00
_cell.angle_beta   90.00
_cell.angle_gamma   90.00
#
_symmetry.space_group_name_H-M   'P 1'
#
loop_
_entity.id
_entity.type
_entity.pdbx_description
1 polymer ?
#
loop_
_entity_poly.entity_id
_entity_poly.type
_entity_poly.pdbx_seq_one_letter_code
_entity_poly.pdbx_strand_id
1 'polypeptide(L)'
;MWRSLTAVALVTGFGAPLVSVAGIAAQESLPGTAAAAPENAVLFHVADLDRDSAQWQQSEELLTRVGVPDALDLWEAAILAEGEASGDFSQADLDALLGGEMAVVVLPAAVELIATMTMEGLDSDTSFRAEDATPTAAGDAPFGVVGILLPGDFDAAWEYVEGQVADLAASRDVAVAESTYGEAEVLMVPAGAETDQSGMDAEIAMDEWMGGHAMDGSGGFVTAAADGFILVGGTEADVMGSLDVIAGTAGSLADSAAARAVAAELPADALSFTYIDGGGILGALDPEAIAMLQSLLMEVPVEALNSQAGIAISADAPGFRFDTVTILNDAVDLAAITVANDPTVAAAAERAPAGTFLFQAGRIPESSFQGLPFALAQAVNGDDISGGEQATMMFPTEEEMAAEIATAAATLEFNPETDLFDLLGDEFIAFSSFPSIGFEDFGVDAVAAITTTDPDALAETARKTAAWIDRAESSVDIATRSAGEETVYVVTDSEMEGAPGVEFGVVGDQAVIGIGGGVDQLVTTPADALAADSQFQTVMGLLPAEYYQIGYVDIGQAIDPLLMVIGAMGMMDGAEDPDAAVATPVTASGDPGNIRALGAIAYQQDNVMGASAILYIADGG
;
A
#
# COMPACT_ATOMS: atom_id res chain seq x y z
N MET A 1 10.29 2.68 14.00
CA MET A 1 8.95 3.22 13.69
C MET A 1 8.85 3.87 12.30
N TRP A 2 9.46 5.04 12.01
CA TRP A 2 9.36 5.69 10.67
C TRP A 2 9.63 4.73 9.50
N ARG A 3 10.71 3.92 9.55
CA ARG A 3 11.03 2.96 8.49
C ARG A 3 9.96 1.87 8.30
N SER A 4 9.37 1.37 9.37
CA SER A 4 8.25 0.41 9.33
C SER A 4 6.98 1.05 8.76
N LEU A 5 6.69 2.29 9.15
CA LEU A 5 5.63 3.11 8.55
C LEU A 5 5.92 3.47 7.08
N THR A 6 7.18 3.49 6.65
CA THR A 6 7.56 3.69 5.24
C THR A 6 7.35 2.43 4.41
N ALA A 7 7.58 1.24 4.99
CA ALA A 7 7.20 -0.02 4.36
C ALA A 7 5.67 -0.12 4.20
N VAL A 8 4.91 0.20 5.26
CA VAL A 8 3.44 0.25 5.19
C VAL A 8 2.96 1.35 4.22
N ALA A 9 3.56 2.54 4.20
CA ALA A 9 3.19 3.63 3.29
C ALA A 9 3.62 3.40 1.83
N LEU A 10 4.63 2.57 1.56
CA LEU A 10 4.91 2.08 0.20
C LEU A 10 3.91 1.01 -0.24
N VAL A 11 3.40 0.20 0.70
CA VAL A 11 2.33 -0.78 0.45
C VAL A 11 0.95 -0.13 0.28
N THR A 12 0.64 0.97 0.99
CA THR A 12 -0.65 1.68 0.86
C THR A 12 -0.62 2.89 -0.09
N GLY A 13 0.54 3.53 -0.31
CA GLY A 13 0.67 4.72 -1.16
C GLY A 13 0.52 4.48 -2.66
N PHE A 14 0.57 3.21 -3.09
CA PHE A 14 0.19 2.77 -4.44
C PHE A 14 -1.19 2.09 -4.49
N GLY A 15 -2.01 2.28 -3.44
CA GLY A 15 -3.32 1.65 -3.23
C GLY A 15 -4.47 2.14 -4.11
N ALA A 16 -4.23 2.32 -5.41
CA ALA A 16 -5.27 2.07 -6.42
C ALA A 16 -5.10 0.61 -6.87
N PRO A 17 -6.17 -0.22 -6.91
CA PRO A 17 -6.02 -1.66 -7.12
C PRO A 17 -5.55 -1.99 -8.55
N LEU A 18 -4.23 -2.15 -8.71
CA LEU A 18 -3.59 -2.65 -9.93
C LEU A 18 -3.42 -4.16 -9.81
N VAL A 19 -4.14 -4.92 -10.66
CA VAL A 19 -4.46 -6.34 -10.47
C VAL A 19 -4.04 -7.33 -11.64
N SER A 20 -2.97 -8.16 -11.67
CA SER A 20 -2.83 -9.43 -12.47
C SER A 20 -2.81 -10.82 -11.73
N VAL A 21 -2.86 -11.97 -12.43
CA VAL A 21 -2.21 -13.26 -11.98
C VAL A 21 -1.49 -13.91 -13.16
N ALA A 22 -0.26 -14.40 -12.96
CA ALA A 22 0.44 -15.22 -13.97
C ALA A 22 0.17 -16.71 -13.79
N GLY A 23 0.36 -17.47 -14.87
CA GLY A 23 0.42 -18.93 -14.84
C GLY A 23 1.68 -19.43 -14.12
N ILE A 24 1.70 -19.28 -12.81
CA ILE A 24 2.71 -19.78 -11.87
C ILE A 24 2.22 -21.13 -11.33
N ALA A 25 3.11 -21.92 -10.72
CA ALA A 25 2.68 -23.04 -9.90
C ALA A 25 1.94 -22.48 -8.66
N ALA A 26 0.61 -22.63 -8.67
CA ALA A 26 -0.27 -22.30 -7.56
C ALA A 26 0.19 -22.96 -6.25
N GLN A 27 0.02 -22.26 -5.12
CA GLN A 27 0.35 -22.81 -3.82
C GLN A 27 -0.68 -23.90 -3.42
N GLU A 28 -0.32 -25.19 -3.58
CA GLU A 28 -1.19 -26.31 -3.16
C GLU A 28 -1.39 -26.39 -1.62
N SER A 29 -0.49 -25.76 -0.84
CA SER A 29 -0.52 -25.76 0.63
C SER A 29 0.03 -24.46 1.20
N LEU A 30 -0.75 -23.81 2.08
CA LEU A 30 -0.34 -22.64 2.86
C LEU A 30 0.98 -22.87 3.63
N PRO A 31 1.71 -21.79 3.99
CA PRO A 31 2.94 -21.87 4.79
C PRO A 31 2.75 -22.62 6.12
N GLY A 32 3.81 -23.24 6.63
CA GLY A 32 3.78 -24.13 7.80
C GLY A 32 3.24 -23.47 9.06
N THR A 33 3.53 -22.18 9.27
CA THR A 33 2.98 -21.34 10.35
C THR A 33 1.46 -21.20 10.31
N ALA A 34 0.81 -21.34 9.13
CA ALA A 34 -0.64 -21.36 9.03
C ALA A 34 -1.26 -22.59 9.74
N ALA A 35 -0.49 -23.66 9.98
CA ALA A 35 -0.95 -24.81 10.74
C ALA A 35 -1.24 -24.47 12.21
N ALA A 36 -0.52 -23.49 12.78
CA ALA A 36 -0.72 -23.00 14.15
C ALA A 36 -1.65 -21.77 14.24
N ALA A 37 -1.97 -21.12 13.11
CA ALA A 37 -2.86 -19.95 13.08
C ALA A 37 -4.34 -20.36 13.21
N PRO A 38 -5.16 -19.67 14.01
CA PRO A 38 -6.61 -19.90 14.08
C PRO A 38 -7.33 -19.70 12.73
N GLU A 39 -8.30 -20.57 12.41
CA GLU A 39 -9.13 -20.48 11.20
C GLU A 39 -9.89 -19.14 11.09
N ASN A 40 -10.17 -18.48 12.22
CA ASN A 40 -10.82 -17.16 12.28
C ASN A 40 -9.85 -15.97 12.29
N ALA A 41 -8.59 -16.16 11.88
CA ALA A 41 -7.64 -15.07 11.65
C ALA A 41 -8.17 -14.12 10.57
N VAL A 42 -8.28 -12.83 10.91
CA VAL A 42 -8.76 -11.79 9.99
C VAL A 42 -7.64 -11.22 9.12
N LEU A 43 -6.40 -11.33 9.58
CA LEU A 43 -5.19 -11.15 8.77
C LEU A 43 -4.14 -12.17 9.22
N PHE A 44 -3.46 -12.76 8.25
CA PHE A 44 -2.31 -13.64 8.45
C PHE A 44 -1.20 -13.18 7.49
N HIS A 45 -0.08 -12.72 8.02
CA HIS A 45 1.10 -12.37 7.22
C HIS A 45 2.26 -13.27 7.64
N VAL A 46 3.00 -13.83 6.70
CA VAL A 46 4.18 -14.67 6.94
C VAL A 46 5.32 -14.26 6.03
N ALA A 47 6.54 -14.34 6.57
CA ALA A 47 7.79 -14.17 5.85
C ALA A 47 8.63 -15.46 5.94
N ASP A 48 9.28 -15.79 4.82
CA ASP A 48 10.34 -16.80 4.73
C ASP A 48 11.61 -16.26 5.39
N LEU A 49 12.16 -17.06 6.31
CA LEU A 49 13.41 -16.80 7.03
C LEU A 49 14.47 -17.88 6.71
N ASP A 50 14.18 -18.82 5.80
CA ASP A 50 15.15 -19.83 5.38
C ASP A 50 16.18 -19.26 4.40
N ARG A 51 17.40 -19.07 4.89
CA ARG A 51 18.54 -18.59 4.11
C ARG A 51 18.99 -19.58 3.02
N ASP A 52 18.66 -20.86 3.18
CA ASP A 52 18.89 -21.88 2.15
C ASP A 52 17.75 -21.95 1.12
N SER A 53 16.67 -21.15 1.25
CA SER A 53 15.55 -21.13 0.32
C SER A 53 15.93 -20.56 -1.06
N ALA A 54 15.21 -21.01 -2.09
CA ALA A 54 15.40 -20.52 -3.45
C ALA A 54 15.01 -19.03 -3.58
N GLN A 55 14.04 -18.57 -2.78
CA GLN A 55 13.60 -17.18 -2.76
C GLN A 55 14.65 -16.26 -2.11
N TRP A 56 15.27 -16.72 -1.01
CA TRP A 56 16.36 -16.00 -0.35
C TRP A 56 17.58 -15.88 -1.26
N GLN A 57 18.04 -16.99 -1.85
CA GLN A 57 19.17 -17.01 -2.79
C GLN A 57 18.91 -16.16 -4.04
N GLN A 58 17.68 -16.15 -4.57
CA GLN A 58 17.32 -15.29 -5.69
C GLN A 58 17.32 -13.81 -5.28
N SER A 59 16.94 -13.48 -4.04
CA SER A 59 17.00 -12.14 -3.49
C SER A 59 18.44 -11.65 -3.35
N GLU A 60 19.35 -12.46 -2.84
CA GLU A 60 20.80 -12.16 -2.79
C GLU A 60 21.37 -11.87 -4.19
N GLU A 61 20.96 -12.63 -5.20
CA GLU A 61 21.38 -12.38 -6.59
C GLU A 61 20.85 -11.04 -7.11
N LEU A 62 19.57 -10.71 -6.87
CA LEU A 62 18.97 -9.44 -7.29
C LEU A 62 19.61 -8.24 -6.57
N LEU A 63 19.84 -8.35 -5.26
CA LEU A 63 20.52 -7.34 -4.44
C LEU A 63 21.97 -7.15 -4.88
N THR A 64 22.66 -8.24 -5.25
CA THR A 64 23.97 -8.19 -5.91
C THR A 64 23.90 -7.37 -7.20
N ARG A 65 22.97 -7.67 -8.12
CA ARG A 65 22.85 -6.96 -9.41
C ARG A 65 22.64 -5.46 -9.26
N VAL A 66 21.88 -5.01 -8.26
CA VAL A 66 21.65 -3.56 -8.00
C VAL A 66 22.75 -2.90 -7.16
N GLY A 67 23.87 -3.59 -6.92
CA GLY A 67 25.07 -3.04 -6.30
C GLY A 67 25.06 -3.04 -4.77
N VAL A 68 24.16 -3.79 -4.14
CA VAL A 68 24.07 -3.95 -2.68
C VAL A 68 24.16 -5.44 -2.27
N PRO A 69 25.21 -6.19 -2.70
CA PRO A 69 25.34 -7.63 -2.44
C PRO A 69 25.25 -7.97 -0.95
N ASP A 70 25.86 -7.13 -0.11
CA ASP A 70 25.93 -7.34 1.34
C ASP A 70 24.67 -6.81 2.07
N ALA A 71 23.54 -6.52 1.38
CA ALA A 71 22.38 -5.87 2.01
C ALA A 71 21.71 -6.72 3.09
N LEU A 72 21.63 -8.04 2.90
CA LEU A 72 21.10 -8.98 3.90
C LEU A 72 22.12 -9.18 5.04
N ASP A 73 23.41 -9.34 4.72
CA ASP A 73 24.50 -9.36 5.72
C ASP A 73 24.50 -8.09 6.60
N LEU A 74 24.25 -6.91 6.01
CA LEU A 74 24.16 -5.63 6.73
C LEU A 74 22.89 -5.52 7.58
N TRP A 75 21.79 -6.16 7.16
CA TRP A 75 20.58 -6.26 7.96
C TRP A 75 20.78 -7.20 9.15
N GLU A 76 21.36 -8.40 8.94
CA GLU A 76 21.76 -9.31 10.02
C GLU A 76 22.72 -8.62 11.00
N ALA A 77 23.78 -7.97 10.49
CA ALA A 77 24.73 -7.23 11.30
C ALA A 77 24.10 -6.06 12.08
N ALA A 78 23.05 -5.42 11.54
CA ALA A 78 22.30 -4.38 12.24
C ALA A 78 21.42 -4.95 13.36
N ILE A 79 20.77 -6.10 13.14
CA ILE A 79 20.02 -6.81 14.19
C ILE A 79 20.99 -7.26 15.30
N LEU A 80 22.14 -7.82 14.94
CA LEU A 80 23.18 -8.21 15.91
C LEU A 80 23.70 -7.02 16.70
N ALA A 81 23.98 -5.89 16.06
CA ALA A 81 24.46 -4.68 16.74
C ALA A 81 23.40 -4.07 17.69
N GLU A 82 22.11 -4.09 17.33
CA GLU A 82 21.02 -3.66 18.20
C GLU A 82 20.79 -4.65 19.35
N GLY A 83 20.91 -5.95 19.07
CA GLY A 83 20.85 -7.03 20.05
C GLY A 83 21.99 -6.95 21.08
N GLU A 84 23.24 -6.76 20.65
CA GLU A 84 24.40 -6.50 21.54
C GLU A 84 24.24 -5.20 22.36
N ALA A 85 23.48 -4.23 21.86
CA ALA A 85 23.22 -2.97 22.57
C ALA A 85 22.09 -3.07 23.61
N SER A 86 21.14 -4.00 23.40
CA SER A 86 19.95 -4.20 24.23
C SER A 86 20.04 -5.39 25.19
N GLY A 87 20.89 -6.39 24.91
CA GLY A 87 21.06 -7.61 25.71
C GLY A 87 22.29 -8.44 25.32
N ASP A 88 22.23 -9.75 25.58
CA ASP A 88 23.23 -10.74 25.12
C ASP A 88 22.63 -11.52 23.93
N PHE A 89 22.61 -10.89 22.76
CA PHE A 89 22.14 -11.49 21.51
C PHE A 89 23.33 -11.76 20.59
N SER A 90 23.48 -13.01 20.16
CA SER A 90 24.62 -13.47 19.36
C SER A 90 24.22 -13.98 17.98
N GLN A 91 25.21 -14.22 17.11
CA GLN A 91 24.99 -14.88 15.83
C GLN A 91 24.28 -16.24 16.00
N ALA A 92 24.56 -16.99 17.07
CA ALA A 92 23.92 -18.29 17.28
C ALA A 92 22.42 -18.17 17.60
N ASP A 93 22.02 -17.08 18.26
CA ASP A 93 20.61 -16.80 18.58
C ASP A 93 19.87 -16.34 17.31
N LEU A 94 20.49 -15.48 16.50
CA LEU A 94 19.98 -15.12 15.18
C LEU A 94 19.86 -16.37 14.28
N ASP A 95 20.88 -17.22 14.26
CA ASP A 95 20.91 -18.44 13.45
C ASP A 95 19.83 -19.45 13.89
N ALA A 96 19.44 -19.47 15.16
CA ALA A 96 18.36 -20.31 15.68
C ALA A 96 16.96 -19.78 15.34
N LEU A 97 16.78 -18.44 15.35
CA LEU A 97 15.51 -17.79 14.98
C LEU A 97 15.24 -17.81 13.47
N LEU A 98 16.28 -17.77 12.64
CA LEU A 98 16.20 -17.93 11.19
C LEU A 98 16.10 -19.41 10.78
N GLY A 99 16.00 -19.69 9.48
CA GLY A 99 15.96 -21.06 8.94
C GLY A 99 14.56 -21.68 8.82
N GLY A 100 13.51 -20.87 8.87
CA GLY A 100 12.12 -21.34 8.77
C GLY A 100 11.14 -20.22 8.43
N GLU A 101 10.05 -20.07 9.18
CA GLU A 101 8.99 -19.06 8.89
C GLU A 101 8.66 -18.22 10.12
N MET A 102 8.34 -16.94 9.92
CA MET A 102 7.71 -16.10 10.95
C MET A 102 6.40 -15.52 10.42
N ALA A 103 5.32 -15.72 11.17
CA ALA A 103 4.01 -15.16 10.90
C ALA A 103 3.52 -14.19 11.99
N VAL A 104 2.71 -13.23 11.59
CA VAL A 104 1.89 -12.36 12.43
C VAL A 104 0.43 -12.63 12.10
N VAL A 105 -0.34 -12.96 13.13
CA VAL A 105 -1.77 -13.28 13.01
C VAL A 105 -2.58 -12.26 13.78
N VAL A 106 -3.58 -11.69 13.12
CA VAL A 106 -4.54 -10.76 13.69
C VAL A 106 -5.89 -11.48 13.82
N LEU A 107 -6.50 -11.36 15.00
CA LEU A 107 -7.77 -11.97 15.38
C LEU A 107 -8.85 -10.86 15.48
N PRO A 108 -10.15 -11.22 15.46
CA PRO A 108 -11.26 -10.26 15.54
C PRO A 108 -11.15 -9.25 16.69
N ALA A 109 -10.63 -9.67 17.86
CA ALA A 109 -10.44 -8.80 19.03
C ALA A 109 -9.54 -7.58 18.77
N ALA A 110 -8.55 -7.69 17.87
CA ALA A 110 -7.71 -6.56 17.48
C ALA A 110 -8.48 -5.53 16.66
N VAL A 111 -9.38 -5.99 15.78
CA VAL A 111 -10.25 -5.12 14.97
C VAL A 111 -11.29 -4.43 15.87
N GLU A 112 -11.90 -5.17 16.81
CA GLU A 112 -12.79 -4.61 17.84
C GLU A 112 -12.09 -3.52 18.66
N LEU A 113 -10.85 -3.75 19.08
CA LEU A 113 -10.04 -2.79 19.83
C LEU A 113 -9.73 -1.52 19.00
N ILE A 114 -9.22 -1.69 17.77
CA ILE A 114 -8.89 -0.56 16.87
C ILE A 114 -10.15 0.25 16.53
N ALA A 115 -11.29 -0.41 16.28
CA ALA A 115 -12.55 0.27 16.00
C ALA A 115 -13.03 1.08 17.22
N THR A 116 -12.98 0.48 18.42
CA THR A 116 -13.32 1.16 19.68
C THR A 116 -12.44 2.39 19.89
N MET A 117 -11.11 2.25 19.78
CA MET A 117 -10.16 3.36 19.93
C MET A 117 -10.37 4.46 18.89
N THR A 118 -10.75 4.11 17.67
CA THR A 118 -11.06 5.08 16.60
C THR A 118 -12.32 5.89 16.93
N MET A 119 -13.38 5.21 17.39
CA MET A 119 -14.65 5.87 17.77
C MET A 119 -14.50 6.73 19.04
N GLU A 120 -13.81 6.22 20.06
CA GLU A 120 -13.50 7.00 21.27
C GLU A 120 -12.61 8.21 20.96
N GLY A 121 -11.65 8.07 20.02
CA GLY A 121 -10.82 9.17 19.54
C GLY A 121 -11.65 10.30 18.91
N LEU A 122 -12.61 9.96 18.04
CA LEU A 122 -13.52 10.93 17.41
C LEU A 122 -14.42 11.66 18.42
N ASP A 123 -14.91 10.95 19.45
CA ASP A 123 -15.68 11.57 20.54
C ASP A 123 -14.83 12.43 21.50
N SER A 124 -13.53 12.12 21.63
CA SER A 124 -12.62 12.77 22.59
C SER A 124 -12.41 14.27 22.34
N ASP A 125 -12.39 14.70 21.07
CA ASP A 125 -12.27 16.12 20.71
C ASP A 125 -13.48 16.97 21.16
N THR A 126 -14.64 16.35 21.40
CA THR A 126 -15.81 17.03 21.96
C THR A 126 -15.77 17.18 23.50
N SER A 127 -14.87 16.45 24.17
CA SER A 127 -14.98 16.14 25.61
C SER A 127 -13.79 16.56 26.48
N PHE A 128 -13.01 17.56 26.04
CA PHE A 128 -11.98 18.28 26.81
C PHE A 128 -12.47 19.01 28.10
N ARG A 129 -13.64 18.63 28.65
CA ARG A 129 -14.25 19.10 29.91
C ARG A 129 -15.00 18.01 30.70
N ALA A 130 -14.63 16.73 30.58
CA ALA A 130 -15.10 15.67 31.48
C ALA A 130 -13.98 15.21 32.43
N GLU A 131 -13.86 15.85 33.61
CA GLU A 131 -12.89 15.48 34.68
C GLU A 131 -13.17 14.10 35.34
N ASP A 132 -14.11 13.31 34.81
CA ASP A 132 -14.65 12.07 35.40
C ASP A 132 -14.55 10.85 34.45
N ALA A 133 -13.77 10.93 33.35
CA ALA A 133 -13.44 9.76 32.54
C ALA A 133 -12.64 8.77 33.40
N THR A 134 -13.31 7.71 33.87
CA THR A 134 -12.68 6.69 34.72
C THR A 134 -11.86 5.79 33.79
N PRO A 135 -10.54 5.65 33.98
CA PRO A 135 -9.73 4.83 33.09
C PRO A 135 -10.29 3.41 33.05
N THR A 136 -10.62 2.95 31.85
CA THR A 136 -11.08 1.59 31.59
C THR A 136 -9.94 0.66 32.00
N ALA A 137 -10.16 -0.17 33.03
CA ALA A 137 -9.12 -1.06 33.50
C ALA A 137 -8.79 -2.06 32.38
N ALA A 138 -7.58 -1.94 31.79
CA ALA A 138 -7.02 -2.84 30.80
C ALA A 138 -6.64 -4.20 31.44
N GLY A 139 -7.65 -4.88 31.99
CA GLY A 139 -7.53 -6.16 32.69
C GLY A 139 -7.97 -7.31 31.81
N ASP A 140 -7.03 -8.21 31.49
CA ASP A 140 -7.22 -9.55 30.92
C ASP A 140 -7.92 -9.65 29.55
N ALA A 141 -8.20 -8.54 28.86
CA ALA A 141 -8.71 -8.55 27.49
C ALA A 141 -7.56 -8.84 26.48
N PRO A 142 -7.77 -9.72 25.48
CA PRO A 142 -6.77 -9.97 24.44
C PRO A 142 -6.55 -8.74 23.57
N PHE A 143 -5.31 -8.52 23.14
CA PHE A 143 -4.99 -7.57 22.08
C PHE A 143 -5.41 -8.09 20.70
N GLY A 144 -5.60 -9.41 20.56
CA GLY A 144 -5.96 -10.07 19.31
C GLY A 144 -4.81 -10.18 18.31
N VAL A 145 -3.54 -10.08 18.75
CA VAL A 145 -2.37 -10.22 17.88
C VAL A 145 -1.42 -11.27 18.45
N VAL A 146 -1.02 -12.23 17.62
CA VAL A 146 -0.07 -13.29 17.97
C VAL A 146 1.00 -13.45 16.90
N GLY A 147 2.26 -13.42 17.31
CA GLY A 147 3.40 -13.86 16.50
C GLY A 147 3.56 -15.37 16.58
N ILE A 148 3.84 -16.02 15.45
CA ILE A 148 4.10 -17.46 15.35
C ILE A 148 5.44 -17.63 14.63
N LEU A 149 6.40 -18.24 15.29
CA LEU A 149 7.70 -18.60 14.73
C LEU A 149 7.77 -20.12 14.56
N LEU A 150 8.16 -20.56 13.36
CA LEU A 150 8.58 -21.92 13.06
C LEU A 150 10.10 -21.86 12.76
N PRO A 151 10.96 -22.00 13.79
CA PRO A 151 12.41 -21.80 13.66
C PRO A 151 13.12 -22.96 12.95
N GLY A 152 14.32 -22.70 12.42
CA GLY A 152 15.17 -23.76 11.83
C GLY A 152 15.78 -24.71 12.88
N ASP A 153 16.07 -24.21 14.08
CA ASP A 153 16.48 -25.00 15.25
C ASP A 153 15.61 -24.65 16.46
N PHE A 154 14.53 -25.42 16.65
CA PHE A 154 13.55 -25.19 17.71
C PHE A 154 14.12 -25.25 19.13
N ASP A 155 15.01 -26.20 19.42
CA ASP A 155 15.56 -26.36 20.77
C ASP A 155 16.43 -25.14 21.12
N ALA A 156 17.24 -24.65 20.17
CA ALA A 156 18.07 -23.45 20.36
C ALA A 156 17.24 -22.16 20.41
N ALA A 157 16.23 -22.02 19.54
CA ALA A 157 15.36 -20.85 19.51
C ALA A 157 14.54 -20.72 20.80
N TRP A 158 14.08 -21.84 21.38
CA TRP A 158 13.38 -21.84 22.65
C TRP A 158 14.31 -21.52 23.83
N GLU A 159 15.52 -22.10 23.91
CA GLU A 159 16.51 -21.76 24.95
C GLU A 159 16.83 -20.25 24.95
N TYR A 160 16.92 -19.63 23.77
CA TYR A 160 17.07 -18.18 23.65
C TYR A 160 15.84 -17.41 24.16
N VAL A 161 14.62 -17.80 23.77
CA VAL A 161 13.37 -17.16 24.19
C VAL A 161 13.14 -17.27 25.71
N GLU A 162 13.45 -18.41 26.32
CA GLU A 162 13.47 -18.57 27.79
C GLU A 162 14.39 -17.55 28.46
N GLY A 163 15.59 -17.34 27.89
CA GLY A 163 16.54 -16.32 28.33
C GLY A 163 15.97 -14.90 28.27
N GLN A 164 15.40 -14.51 27.12
CA GLN A 164 14.79 -13.19 26.95
C GLN A 164 13.61 -12.93 27.90
N VAL A 165 12.78 -13.95 28.15
CA VAL A 165 11.69 -13.88 29.13
C VAL A 165 12.21 -13.68 30.55
N ALA A 166 13.27 -14.39 30.93
CA ALA A 166 13.88 -14.26 32.25
C ALA A 166 14.51 -12.88 32.45
N ASP A 167 15.21 -12.33 31.45
CA ASP A 167 15.81 -11.00 31.49
C ASP A 167 14.75 -9.89 31.49
N LEU A 168 13.68 -10.03 30.70
CA LEU A 168 12.54 -9.09 30.73
C LEU A 168 11.88 -9.07 32.12
N ALA A 169 11.61 -10.24 32.72
CA ALA A 169 11.05 -10.33 34.06
C ALA A 169 11.98 -9.70 35.12
N ALA A 170 13.29 -9.95 35.02
CA ALA A 170 14.30 -9.36 35.89
C ALA A 170 14.37 -7.82 35.76
N SER A 171 14.25 -7.29 34.53
CA SER A 171 14.25 -5.84 34.28
C SER A 171 13.05 -5.13 34.91
N ARG A 172 11.91 -5.84 35.03
CA ARG A 172 10.64 -5.35 35.59
C ARG A 172 10.47 -5.62 37.10
N ASP A 173 11.43 -6.28 37.76
CA ASP A 173 11.35 -6.77 39.15
C ASP A 173 10.10 -7.65 39.41
N VAL A 174 9.72 -8.47 38.41
CA VAL A 174 8.63 -9.46 38.50
C VAL A 174 9.16 -10.88 38.33
N ALA A 175 8.36 -11.87 38.74
CA ALA A 175 8.66 -13.27 38.46
C ALA A 175 7.99 -13.70 37.15
N VAL A 176 8.66 -14.55 36.37
CA VAL A 176 8.03 -15.31 35.30
C VAL A 176 6.97 -16.23 35.92
N ALA A 177 5.77 -16.22 35.36
CA ALA A 177 4.72 -17.17 35.66
C ALA A 177 4.77 -18.29 34.63
N GLU A 178 5.26 -19.46 35.06
CA GLU A 178 5.29 -20.70 34.29
C GLU A 178 3.92 -21.41 34.38
N SER A 179 3.37 -21.83 33.24
CA SER A 179 2.13 -22.60 33.14
C SER A 179 2.24 -23.65 32.03
N THR A 180 1.27 -24.57 31.95
CA THR A 180 1.23 -25.62 30.92
C THR A 180 -0.16 -25.73 30.32
N TYR A 181 -0.26 -25.69 28.98
CA TYR A 181 -1.51 -25.88 28.25
C TYR A 181 -1.46 -27.15 27.40
N GLY A 182 -2.07 -28.23 27.88
CA GLY A 182 -1.94 -29.54 27.24
C GLY A 182 -0.52 -30.08 27.35
N GLU A 183 0.18 -30.13 26.22
CA GLU A 183 1.63 -30.45 26.15
C GLU A 183 2.50 -29.21 25.94
N ALA A 184 1.90 -28.02 25.76
CA ALA A 184 2.63 -26.76 25.58
C ALA A 184 3.15 -26.20 26.90
N GLU A 185 4.35 -25.63 26.84
CA GLU A 185 4.93 -24.80 27.90
C GLU A 185 4.55 -23.33 27.65
N VAL A 186 4.15 -22.61 28.69
CA VAL A 186 3.70 -21.21 28.60
C VAL A 186 4.44 -20.39 29.65
N LEU A 187 5.08 -19.30 29.21
CA LEU A 187 5.82 -18.38 30.04
C LEU A 187 5.18 -16.99 29.95
N MET A 188 4.79 -16.44 31.10
CA MET A 188 4.20 -15.10 31.20
C MET A 188 5.06 -14.17 32.05
N VAL A 189 5.42 -13.02 31.51
CA VAL A 189 5.87 -11.86 32.27
C VAL A 189 4.66 -10.96 32.49
N PRO A 190 4.15 -10.80 33.73
CA PRO A 190 3.02 -9.92 33.98
C PRO A 190 3.40 -8.45 33.68
N ALA A 191 2.38 -7.62 33.46
CA ALA A 191 2.56 -6.17 33.42
C ALA A 191 3.24 -5.71 34.72
N GLY A 192 4.23 -4.83 34.59
CA GLY A 192 4.90 -4.25 35.75
C GLY A 192 3.93 -3.37 36.55
N ALA A 193 4.24 -3.11 37.82
CA ALA A 193 3.60 -1.97 38.47
C ALA A 193 4.07 -0.69 37.75
N GLU A 194 3.15 0.14 37.26
CA GLU A 194 3.46 1.42 36.61
C GLU A 194 4.53 2.16 37.41
N THR A 195 5.69 2.37 36.79
CA THR A 195 6.70 3.24 37.40
C THR A 195 6.22 4.67 37.17
N ASP A 196 5.95 5.36 38.27
CA ASP A 196 5.40 6.72 38.34
C ASP A 196 6.38 7.73 37.70
N GLN A 197 6.43 7.78 36.37
CA GLN A 197 7.33 8.62 35.56
C GLN A 197 6.84 10.08 35.50
N SER A 198 6.52 10.64 36.67
CA SER A 198 6.01 12.00 36.88
C SER A 198 7.11 13.08 36.73
N GLY A 199 7.87 13.04 35.63
CA GLY A 199 9.17 13.74 35.54
C GLY A 199 9.64 14.30 34.19
N MET A 200 8.93 14.15 33.06
CA MET A 200 9.37 14.72 31.76
C MET A 200 8.26 15.52 31.05
N ASP A 201 8.64 16.67 30.48
CA ASP A 201 7.73 17.67 29.91
C ASP A 201 7.34 17.35 28.45
N ALA A 202 6.03 17.24 28.21
CA ALA A 202 5.34 17.69 26.99
C ALA A 202 5.69 17.09 25.60
N GLU A 203 6.10 15.82 25.50
CA GLU A 203 5.91 14.97 24.28
C GLU A 203 4.77 13.94 24.48
N ILE A 204 3.87 14.24 25.43
CA ILE A 204 3.10 13.27 26.21
C ILE A 204 1.96 12.58 25.46
N ALA A 205 1.35 13.19 24.44
CA ALA A 205 0.08 12.70 23.88
C ALA A 205 0.15 11.29 23.26
N MET A 206 1.30 10.89 22.68
CA MET A 206 1.45 9.59 22.04
C MET A 206 1.99 8.53 23.02
N ASP A 207 2.90 8.90 23.92
CA ASP A 207 3.41 7.98 24.95
C ASP A 207 2.37 7.70 26.06
N GLU A 208 1.54 8.66 26.45
CA GLU A 208 0.43 8.45 27.40
C GLU A 208 -0.68 7.60 26.78
N TRP A 209 -0.94 7.75 25.48
CA TRP A 209 -1.85 6.91 24.70
C TRP A 209 -1.31 5.48 24.53
N MET A 210 -0.03 5.33 24.19
CA MET A 210 0.64 4.01 24.13
C MET A 210 0.67 3.33 25.50
N GLY A 211 0.96 4.08 26.57
CA GLY A 211 1.02 3.58 27.94
C GLY A 211 -0.32 3.12 28.49
N GLY A 212 -1.38 3.91 28.29
CA GLY A 212 -2.74 3.54 28.70
C GLY A 212 -3.27 2.25 28.04
N HIS A 213 -2.72 1.88 26.89
CA HIS A 213 -3.03 0.64 26.16
C HIS A 213 -1.91 -0.40 26.19
N ALA A 214 -0.92 -0.27 27.09
CA ALA A 214 0.20 -1.22 27.27
C ALA A 214 1.10 -1.42 26.02
N MET A 215 0.96 -0.56 25.01
CA MET A 215 1.76 -0.51 23.76
C MET A 215 3.13 0.17 23.97
N ASP A 216 3.34 0.85 25.09
CA ASP A 216 4.63 1.41 25.54
C ASP A 216 5.64 0.33 26.01
N GLY A 217 5.24 -0.94 26.03
CA GLY A 217 6.03 -2.02 26.58
C GLY A 217 5.90 -2.19 28.11
N SER A 218 4.92 -1.56 28.75
CA SER A 218 4.53 -1.85 30.15
C SER A 218 3.60 -3.07 30.27
N GLY A 219 2.93 -3.44 29.17
CA GLY A 219 1.98 -4.55 29.07
C GLY A 219 2.53 -5.92 29.44
N GLY A 220 1.61 -6.89 29.61
CA GLY A 220 2.00 -8.29 29.73
C GLY A 220 2.81 -8.76 28.52
N PHE A 221 3.59 -9.81 28.71
CA PHE A 221 4.23 -10.55 27.64
C PHE A 221 4.01 -12.03 27.89
N VAL A 222 3.54 -12.76 26.89
CA VAL A 222 3.35 -14.21 26.95
C VAL A 222 4.02 -14.86 25.75
N THR A 223 4.75 -15.93 26.00
CA THR A 223 5.24 -16.83 24.96
C THR A 223 4.91 -18.28 25.29
N ALA A 224 4.80 -19.12 24.28
CA ALA A 224 4.53 -20.54 24.47
C ALA A 224 5.25 -21.40 23.42
N ALA A 225 5.65 -22.60 23.82
CA ALA A 225 6.30 -23.59 22.96
C ALA A 225 5.39 -24.81 22.77
N ALA A 226 5.05 -25.16 21.52
CA ALA A 226 4.15 -26.27 21.21
C ALA A 226 4.38 -26.84 19.80
N ASP A 227 4.58 -28.16 19.69
CA ASP A 227 4.73 -28.93 18.43
C ASP A 227 5.70 -28.33 17.38
N GLY A 228 6.79 -27.70 17.86
CA GLY A 228 7.79 -27.06 16.99
C GLY A 228 7.52 -25.57 16.69
N PHE A 229 6.41 -25.01 17.16
CA PHE A 229 6.10 -23.59 17.07
C PHE A 229 6.45 -22.85 18.37
N ILE A 230 6.95 -21.62 18.22
CA ILE A 230 7.06 -20.64 19.30
C ILE A 230 6.02 -19.55 19.06
N LEU A 231 5.17 -19.30 20.04
CA LEU A 231 4.10 -18.30 20.00
C LEU A 231 4.48 -17.09 20.85
N VAL A 232 4.07 -15.88 20.46
CA VAL A 232 4.30 -14.64 21.23
C VAL A 232 3.05 -13.75 21.18
N GLY A 233 2.59 -13.26 22.33
CA GLY A 233 1.44 -12.34 22.44
C GLY A 233 1.54 -11.43 23.68
N GLY A 234 0.66 -10.42 23.78
CA GLY A 234 0.64 -9.51 24.92
C GLY A 234 -0.07 -10.09 26.15
N THR A 235 -0.96 -11.06 25.95
CA THR A 235 -1.73 -11.74 27.00
C THR A 235 -1.78 -13.24 26.77
N GLU A 236 -2.15 -14.00 27.81
CA GLU A 236 -2.37 -15.45 27.67
C GLU A 236 -3.51 -15.72 26.66
N ALA A 237 -4.55 -14.88 26.65
CA ALA A 237 -5.67 -15.00 25.73
C ALA A 237 -5.29 -14.85 24.24
N ASP A 238 -4.23 -14.10 23.92
CA ASP A 238 -3.74 -13.95 22.55
C ASP A 238 -3.13 -15.25 21.99
N VAL A 239 -2.32 -15.93 22.80
CA VAL A 239 -1.66 -17.19 22.39
C VAL A 239 -2.56 -18.42 22.51
N MET A 240 -3.59 -18.38 23.37
CA MET A 240 -4.49 -19.53 23.59
C MET A 240 -5.21 -19.98 22.31
N GLY A 241 -5.58 -19.05 21.42
CA GLY A 241 -6.20 -19.39 20.14
C GLY A 241 -5.31 -20.34 19.32
N SER A 242 -4.04 -19.98 19.13
CA SER A 242 -3.06 -20.81 18.41
C SER A 242 -2.73 -22.11 19.13
N LEU A 243 -2.65 -22.09 20.46
CA LEU A 243 -2.45 -23.31 21.27
C LEU A 243 -3.62 -24.29 21.14
N ASP A 244 -4.86 -23.82 21.02
CA ASP A 244 -6.02 -24.67 20.72
C ASP A 244 -5.96 -25.26 19.29
N VAL A 245 -5.37 -24.56 18.32
CA VAL A 245 -5.14 -25.14 16.98
C VAL A 245 -4.11 -26.27 17.06
N ILE A 246 -2.95 -26.01 17.68
CA ILE A 246 -1.87 -26.99 17.82
C ILE A 246 -2.34 -28.22 18.63
N ALA A 247 -3.18 -28.03 19.65
CA ALA A 247 -3.79 -29.11 20.41
C ALA A 247 -4.90 -29.87 19.65
N GLY A 248 -5.31 -29.41 18.47
CA GLY A 248 -6.40 -29.97 17.67
C GLY A 248 -7.79 -29.76 18.27
N THR A 249 -7.96 -28.74 19.12
CA THR A 249 -9.23 -28.32 19.74
C THR A 249 -9.94 -27.19 18.99
N ALA A 250 -9.22 -26.42 18.17
CA ALA A 250 -9.76 -25.42 17.24
C ALA A 250 -9.43 -25.75 15.76
N GLY A 251 -10.06 -25.03 14.83
CA GLY A 251 -9.77 -25.11 13.39
C GLY A 251 -8.51 -24.30 13.03
N SER A 252 -7.74 -24.83 12.07
CA SER A 252 -6.50 -24.22 11.58
C SER A 252 -6.73 -23.39 10.32
N LEU A 253 -6.01 -22.28 10.15
CA LEU A 253 -6.00 -21.52 8.91
C LEU A 253 -5.48 -22.35 7.73
N ALA A 254 -4.55 -23.28 7.96
CA ALA A 254 -4.09 -24.24 6.95
C ALA A 254 -5.23 -25.11 6.35
N ASP A 255 -6.29 -25.35 7.13
CA ASP A 255 -7.48 -26.08 6.70
C ASP A 255 -8.60 -25.16 6.15
N SER A 256 -8.47 -23.82 6.28
CA SER A 256 -9.46 -22.89 5.73
C SER A 256 -9.62 -23.06 4.22
N ALA A 257 -10.86 -23.16 3.76
CA ALA A 257 -11.16 -23.23 2.33
C ALA A 257 -10.94 -21.88 1.64
N ALA A 258 -11.16 -20.77 2.36
CA ALA A 258 -10.96 -19.41 1.85
C ALA A 258 -9.47 -19.08 1.69
N ALA A 259 -8.66 -19.30 2.74
CA ALA A 259 -7.23 -19.04 2.68
C ALA A 259 -6.50 -19.91 1.64
N ARG A 260 -6.90 -21.19 1.50
CA ARG A 260 -6.36 -22.05 0.44
C ARG A 260 -6.81 -21.67 -0.97
N ALA A 261 -8.02 -21.11 -1.14
CA ALA A 261 -8.42 -20.56 -2.43
C ALA A 261 -7.57 -19.34 -2.79
N VAL A 262 -7.33 -18.43 -1.84
CA VAL A 262 -6.44 -17.28 -2.00
C VAL A 262 -5.01 -17.72 -2.36
N ALA A 263 -4.44 -18.68 -1.63
CA ALA A 263 -3.11 -19.19 -1.89
C ALA A 263 -2.98 -19.91 -3.25
N ALA A 264 -4.04 -20.59 -3.70
CA ALA A 264 -4.07 -21.26 -5.00
C ALA A 264 -4.04 -20.30 -6.21
N GLU A 265 -4.37 -19.02 -6.02
CA GLU A 265 -4.28 -17.99 -7.06
C GLU A 265 -2.95 -17.20 -7.00
N LEU A 266 -2.08 -17.50 -6.03
CA LEU A 266 -0.79 -16.82 -5.80
C LEU A 266 0.44 -17.73 -6.03
N PRO A 267 1.65 -17.16 -6.20
CA PRO A 267 2.90 -17.91 -6.32
C PRO A 267 3.14 -18.84 -5.13
N ALA A 268 3.48 -20.12 -5.38
CA ALA A 268 3.80 -21.08 -4.33
C ALA A 268 5.10 -20.76 -3.57
N ASP A 269 6.12 -20.29 -4.29
CA ASP A 269 7.44 -19.96 -3.73
C ASP A 269 7.52 -18.43 -3.61
N ALA A 270 7.23 -17.89 -2.43
CA ALA A 270 7.22 -16.46 -2.14
C ALA A 270 8.03 -16.13 -0.88
N LEU A 271 8.73 -14.99 -0.88
CA LEU A 271 9.42 -14.42 0.29
C LEU A 271 8.45 -14.05 1.41
N SER A 272 7.24 -13.64 1.04
CA SER A 272 6.17 -13.38 2.00
C SER A 272 4.80 -13.62 1.39
N PHE A 273 3.88 -14.10 2.21
CA PHE A 273 2.47 -14.27 1.88
C PHE A 273 1.60 -13.55 2.91
N THR A 274 0.54 -12.90 2.46
CA THR A 274 -0.49 -12.31 3.31
C THR A 274 -1.86 -12.84 2.87
N TYR A 275 -2.71 -13.15 3.83
CA TYR A 275 -4.14 -13.43 3.67
C TYR A 275 -4.94 -12.44 4.53
N ILE A 276 -6.08 -12.00 4.01
CA ILE A 276 -6.98 -11.03 4.64
C ILE A 276 -8.43 -11.54 4.47
N ASP A 277 -9.13 -11.74 5.58
CA ASP A 277 -10.56 -12.08 5.60
C ASP A 277 -11.40 -10.83 5.86
N GLY A 278 -11.85 -10.18 4.78
CA GLY A 278 -12.71 -9.01 4.86
C GLY A 278 -14.06 -9.30 5.53
N GLY A 279 -14.56 -10.54 5.44
CA GLY A 279 -15.77 -10.98 6.16
C GLY A 279 -15.55 -11.09 7.67
N GLY A 280 -14.39 -11.59 8.07
CA GLY A 280 -13.93 -11.61 9.46
C GLY A 280 -13.73 -10.22 10.05
N ILE A 281 -13.13 -9.30 9.27
CA ILE A 281 -12.99 -7.87 9.66
C ILE A 281 -14.38 -7.24 9.85
N LEU A 282 -15.26 -7.32 8.85
CA LEU A 282 -16.62 -6.78 8.94
C LEU A 282 -17.45 -7.41 10.06
N GLY A 283 -17.24 -8.70 10.35
CA GLY A 283 -17.91 -9.40 11.44
C GLY A 283 -17.44 -8.99 12.84
N ALA A 284 -16.26 -8.37 12.95
CA ALA A 284 -15.69 -7.80 14.17
C ALA A 284 -16.10 -6.32 14.38
N LEU A 285 -16.55 -5.63 13.33
CA LEU A 285 -17.03 -4.25 13.42
C LEU A 285 -18.49 -4.20 13.87
N ASP A 286 -18.84 -3.17 14.63
CA ASP A 286 -20.25 -2.88 14.92
C ASP A 286 -20.95 -2.16 13.75
N PRO A 287 -22.30 -2.05 13.76
CA PRO A 287 -23.03 -1.44 12.66
C PRO A 287 -22.72 0.05 12.42
N GLU A 288 -22.16 0.76 13.40
CA GLU A 288 -21.80 2.17 13.29
C GLU A 288 -20.44 2.33 12.63
N ALA A 289 -19.45 1.53 13.02
CA ALA A 289 -18.17 1.41 12.34
C ALA A 289 -18.31 0.90 10.89
N ILE A 290 -19.21 -0.05 10.61
CA ILE A 290 -19.52 -0.48 9.24
C ILE A 290 -20.14 0.66 8.42
N ALA A 291 -21.05 1.45 8.99
CA ALA A 291 -21.65 2.60 8.31
C ALA A 291 -20.61 3.70 8.02
N MET A 292 -19.66 3.91 8.93
CA MET A 292 -18.53 4.81 8.71
C MET A 292 -17.61 4.30 7.59
N LEU A 293 -17.28 3.01 7.58
CA LEU A 293 -16.45 2.38 6.53
C LEU A 293 -17.13 2.47 5.15
N GLN A 294 -18.44 2.20 5.08
CA GLN A 294 -19.27 2.43 3.89
C GLN A 294 -19.14 3.86 3.38
N SER A 295 -19.23 4.84 4.29
CA SER A 295 -19.22 6.25 3.93
C SER A 295 -17.85 6.73 3.44
N LEU A 296 -16.77 6.17 3.97
CA LEU A 296 -15.40 6.48 3.54
C LEU A 296 -15.08 5.87 2.16
N LEU A 297 -15.67 4.71 1.84
CA LEU A 297 -15.33 3.95 0.63
C LEU A 297 -16.30 4.16 -0.55
N MET A 298 -17.37 4.96 -0.36
CA MET A 298 -18.39 5.53 -1.28
C MET A 298 -18.87 4.70 -2.50
N GLU A 299 -17.97 4.14 -3.29
CA GLU A 299 -18.22 3.39 -4.51
C GLU A 299 -18.06 1.86 -4.32
N VAL A 300 -17.45 1.41 -3.22
CA VAL A 300 -17.28 -0.02 -2.91
C VAL A 300 -18.44 -0.55 -2.04
N PRO A 301 -19.27 -1.49 -2.53
CA PRO A 301 -20.33 -2.09 -1.72
C PRO A 301 -19.74 -2.94 -0.58
N VAL A 302 -20.41 -3.02 0.58
CA VAL A 302 -19.93 -3.85 1.72
C VAL A 302 -19.89 -5.33 1.36
N GLU A 303 -20.76 -5.76 0.45
CA GLU A 303 -20.69 -7.08 -0.16
C GLU A 303 -19.33 -7.33 -0.83
N ALA A 304 -18.70 -6.33 -1.45
CA ALA A 304 -17.35 -6.44 -1.99
C ALA A 304 -16.27 -6.36 -0.91
N LEU A 305 -16.50 -5.62 0.19
CA LEU A 305 -15.58 -5.64 1.34
C LEU A 305 -15.58 -6.99 2.08
N ASN A 306 -16.66 -7.77 1.97
CA ASN A 306 -16.76 -9.16 2.44
C ASN A 306 -16.06 -10.16 1.47
N SER A 307 -14.99 -9.73 0.81
CA SER A 307 -14.13 -10.56 -0.04
C SER A 307 -12.96 -11.16 0.73
N GLN A 308 -12.31 -12.16 0.15
CA GLN A 308 -11.08 -12.75 0.66
C GLN A 308 -9.92 -12.24 -0.18
N ALA A 309 -8.90 -11.67 0.45
CA ALA A 309 -7.75 -11.13 -0.29
C ALA A 309 -6.43 -11.78 0.13
N GLY A 310 -5.44 -11.70 -0.75
CA GLY A 310 -4.07 -12.11 -0.47
C GLY A 310 -3.03 -11.26 -1.18
N ILE A 311 -1.80 -11.34 -0.72
CA ILE A 311 -0.63 -10.64 -1.27
C ILE A 311 0.54 -11.63 -1.24
N ALA A 312 1.34 -11.69 -2.30
CA ALA A 312 2.60 -12.42 -2.33
C ALA A 312 3.73 -11.51 -2.84
N ILE A 313 4.92 -11.68 -2.28
CA ILE A 313 6.13 -11.04 -2.79
C ILE A 313 7.11 -12.17 -3.13
N SER A 314 7.60 -12.23 -4.37
CA SER A 314 8.61 -13.20 -4.80
C SER A 314 9.84 -12.50 -5.39
N ALA A 315 10.99 -13.16 -5.27
CA ALA A 315 12.16 -12.90 -6.07
C ALA A 315 12.12 -13.83 -7.30
N ASP A 316 11.93 -13.24 -8.48
CA ASP A 316 12.02 -13.92 -9.76
C ASP A 316 13.37 -13.60 -10.41
N ALA A 317 13.86 -14.46 -11.31
CA ALA A 317 15.11 -14.24 -12.03
C ALA A 317 15.25 -12.84 -12.71
N PRO A 318 14.21 -12.19 -13.26
CA PRO A 318 14.27 -10.82 -13.79
C PRO A 318 14.01 -9.68 -12.77
N GLY A 319 13.67 -9.95 -11.50
CA GLY A 319 13.32 -8.89 -10.55
C GLY A 319 12.42 -9.33 -9.40
N PHE A 320 12.07 -8.38 -8.53
CA PHE A 320 11.09 -8.62 -7.47
C PHE A 320 9.67 -8.44 -8.01
N ARG A 321 8.80 -9.39 -7.68
CA ARG A 321 7.41 -9.46 -8.15
C ARG A 321 6.46 -9.36 -6.95
N PHE A 322 5.38 -8.61 -7.16
CA PHE A 322 4.37 -8.29 -6.16
C PHE A 322 3.02 -8.70 -6.71
N ASP A 323 2.50 -9.85 -6.28
CA ASP A 323 1.17 -10.31 -6.66
C ASP A 323 0.16 -10.06 -5.54
N THR A 324 -1.11 -9.91 -5.89
CA THR A 324 -2.23 -9.88 -4.93
C THR A 324 -3.39 -10.68 -5.50
N VAL A 325 -4.38 -11.03 -4.70
CA VAL A 325 -5.66 -11.60 -5.16
C VAL A 325 -6.79 -11.11 -4.29
N THR A 326 -7.99 -11.04 -4.86
CA THR A 326 -9.27 -10.72 -4.22
C THR A 326 -10.28 -11.66 -4.84
N ILE A 327 -10.70 -12.66 -4.06
CA ILE A 327 -11.76 -13.59 -4.40
C ILE A 327 -13.06 -12.98 -3.91
N LEU A 328 -13.90 -12.55 -4.86
CA LEU A 328 -15.21 -12.01 -4.54
C LEU A 328 -16.16 -13.13 -4.11
N ASN A 329 -17.07 -12.79 -3.20
CA ASN A 329 -18.17 -13.68 -2.84
C ASN A 329 -19.33 -13.61 -3.85
N ASP A 330 -20.18 -14.65 -3.83
CA ASP A 330 -21.32 -14.82 -4.75
C ASP A 330 -22.40 -13.71 -4.70
N ALA A 331 -22.36 -12.79 -3.73
CA ALA A 331 -23.32 -11.69 -3.63
C ALA A 331 -22.92 -10.46 -4.44
N VAL A 332 -21.66 -10.36 -4.87
CA VAL A 332 -21.15 -9.23 -5.65
C VAL A 332 -21.37 -9.49 -7.15
N ASP A 333 -22.04 -8.58 -7.83
CA ASP A 333 -22.02 -8.56 -9.30
C ASP A 333 -20.67 -8.03 -9.76
N LEU A 334 -19.74 -8.94 -10.02
CA LEU A 334 -18.40 -8.65 -10.54
C LEU A 334 -18.46 -7.70 -11.75
N ALA A 335 -19.41 -7.89 -12.66
CA ALA A 335 -19.56 -7.04 -13.85
C ALA A 335 -20.05 -5.60 -13.56
N ALA A 336 -20.48 -5.30 -12.33
CA ALA A 336 -20.81 -3.95 -11.88
C ALA A 336 -19.64 -3.20 -11.23
N ILE A 337 -18.55 -3.91 -10.90
CA ILE A 337 -17.36 -3.35 -10.21
C ILE A 337 -16.03 -3.61 -10.93
N THR A 338 -16.00 -4.35 -12.04
CA THR A 338 -14.80 -4.59 -12.85
C THR A 338 -15.01 -4.33 -14.34
N VAL A 339 -13.91 -4.35 -15.08
CA VAL A 339 -13.92 -4.40 -16.54
C VAL A 339 -13.36 -5.74 -17.02
N ALA A 340 -13.96 -6.28 -18.08
CA ALA A 340 -13.46 -7.50 -18.71
C ALA A 340 -12.07 -7.29 -19.34
N ASN A 341 -11.21 -8.31 -19.27
CA ASN A 341 -9.88 -8.28 -19.88
C ASN A 341 -9.93 -7.88 -21.35
N ASP A 342 -9.13 -6.89 -21.70
CA ASP A 342 -8.95 -6.37 -23.04
C ASP A 342 -7.46 -6.07 -23.29
N PRO A 343 -6.66 -7.06 -23.71
CA PRO A 343 -5.23 -6.86 -23.93
C PRO A 343 -4.92 -5.89 -25.09
N THR A 344 -5.94 -5.37 -25.80
CA THR A 344 -5.73 -4.32 -26.80
C THR A 344 -5.39 -2.97 -26.18
N VAL A 345 -5.61 -2.76 -24.87
CA VAL A 345 -5.18 -1.54 -24.15
C VAL A 345 -3.68 -1.28 -24.26
N ALA A 346 -2.86 -2.32 -24.47
CA ALA A 346 -1.42 -2.16 -24.72
C ALA A 346 -1.09 -1.41 -26.03
N ALA A 347 -2.01 -1.36 -27.00
CA ALA A 347 -1.86 -0.53 -28.20
C ALA A 347 -1.88 0.98 -27.88
N ALA A 348 -2.36 1.39 -26.71
CA ALA A 348 -2.27 2.78 -26.27
C ALA A 348 -0.82 3.27 -26.16
N ALA A 349 0.15 2.38 -25.92
CA ALA A 349 1.58 2.70 -25.91
C ALA A 349 2.14 3.05 -27.30
N GLU A 350 1.39 2.88 -28.40
CA GLU A 350 1.76 3.44 -29.72
C GLU A 350 1.62 4.97 -29.77
N ARG A 351 0.85 5.57 -28.84
CA ARG A 351 0.65 7.03 -28.72
C ARG A 351 1.68 7.70 -27.80
N ALA A 352 2.21 6.97 -26.82
CA ALA A 352 3.23 7.49 -25.91
C ALA A 352 4.62 7.50 -26.58
N PRO A 353 5.43 8.55 -26.41
CA PRO A 353 6.83 8.55 -26.84
C PRO A 353 7.68 7.47 -26.14
N ALA A 354 8.73 6.98 -26.80
CA ALA A 354 9.67 6.02 -26.18
C ALA A 354 10.40 6.59 -24.94
N GLY A 355 10.51 7.92 -24.82
CA GLY A 355 11.05 8.62 -23.64
C GLY A 355 10.00 8.93 -22.57
N THR A 356 8.92 8.16 -22.49
CA THR A 356 7.92 8.27 -21.42
C THR A 356 8.48 7.73 -20.11
N PHE A 357 8.33 8.50 -19.03
CA PHE A 357 8.71 8.12 -17.68
C PHE A 357 7.60 7.34 -16.98
N LEU A 358 6.39 7.90 -16.92
CA LEU A 358 5.19 7.26 -16.37
C LEU A 358 4.23 6.96 -17.51
N PHE A 359 3.73 5.74 -17.61
CA PHE A 359 2.68 5.35 -18.54
C PHE A 359 1.59 4.55 -17.82
N GLN A 360 0.33 4.84 -18.13
CA GLN A 360 -0.81 4.08 -17.67
C GLN A 360 -1.86 4.06 -18.79
N ALA A 361 -2.50 2.94 -19.03
CA ALA A 361 -3.62 2.85 -19.95
C ALA A 361 -4.54 1.71 -19.53
N GLY A 362 -5.82 1.81 -19.84
CA GLY A 362 -6.74 0.74 -19.50
C GLY A 362 -8.20 1.15 -19.63
N ARG A 363 -9.04 0.43 -18.91
CA ARG A 363 -10.46 0.68 -18.81
C ARG A 363 -10.90 0.76 -17.35
N ILE A 364 -11.86 1.62 -17.05
CA ILE A 364 -12.49 1.75 -15.73
C ILE A 364 -13.96 1.36 -15.79
N PRO A 365 -14.57 0.87 -14.70
CA PRO A 365 -16.01 0.65 -14.61
C PRO A 365 -16.83 1.91 -14.91
N GLU A 366 -17.99 1.77 -15.55
CA GLU A 366 -18.95 2.88 -15.75
C GLU A 366 -19.40 3.53 -14.42
N SER A 367 -19.25 2.82 -13.30
CA SER A 367 -19.56 3.28 -11.94
C SER A 367 -18.51 4.21 -11.32
N SER A 368 -17.28 4.26 -11.82
CA SER A 368 -16.15 5.04 -11.25
C SER A 368 -16.28 6.56 -11.34
N PHE A 369 -17.42 7.07 -11.81
CA PHE A 369 -17.73 8.49 -11.88
C PHE A 369 -18.95 8.91 -11.05
N GLN A 370 -19.60 7.99 -10.34
CA GLN A 370 -20.87 8.29 -9.65
C GLN A 370 -20.71 9.30 -8.50
N GLY A 371 -19.58 9.30 -7.79
CA GLY A 371 -19.30 10.29 -6.73
C GLY A 371 -18.85 11.67 -7.22
N LEU A 372 -18.27 11.76 -8.42
CA LEU A 372 -17.59 12.98 -8.89
C LEU A 372 -18.50 14.19 -9.18
N PRO A 373 -19.74 14.05 -9.70
CA PRO A 373 -20.67 15.18 -9.85
C PRO A 373 -20.90 15.92 -8.54
N PHE A 374 -21.02 15.18 -7.43
CA PHE A 374 -21.24 15.74 -6.10
C PHE A 374 -19.97 16.40 -5.53
N ALA A 375 -18.81 15.76 -5.67
CA ALA A 375 -17.53 16.35 -5.25
C ALA A 375 -17.23 17.67 -5.98
N LEU A 376 -17.49 17.74 -7.30
CA LEU A 376 -17.39 18.98 -8.06
C LEU A 376 -18.42 20.02 -7.61
N ALA A 377 -19.63 19.60 -7.23
CA ALA A 377 -20.67 20.50 -6.75
C ALA A 377 -20.28 21.19 -5.44
N GLN A 378 -19.73 20.45 -4.46
CA GLN A 378 -19.22 21.03 -3.21
C GLN A 378 -18.15 22.10 -3.47
N ALA A 379 -17.14 21.77 -4.29
CA ALA A 379 -16.07 22.68 -4.65
C ALA A 379 -16.56 23.97 -5.33
N VAL A 380 -17.59 23.88 -6.17
CA VAL A 380 -18.20 25.03 -6.87
C VAL A 380 -19.09 25.88 -5.97
N ASN A 381 -19.83 25.25 -5.05
CA ASN A 381 -20.75 25.95 -4.15
C ASN A 381 -20.00 26.67 -3.02
N GLY A 382 -18.72 26.35 -2.80
CA GLY A 382 -17.88 26.96 -1.78
C GLY A 382 -18.15 26.43 -0.37
N ASP A 383 -18.75 25.24 -0.28
CA ASP A 383 -18.76 24.48 0.97
C ASP A 383 -17.36 23.92 1.18
N ASP A 384 -16.74 24.38 2.27
CA ASP A 384 -15.35 24.10 2.60
C ASP A 384 -15.17 22.59 2.84
N ILE A 385 -14.38 21.94 1.97
CA ILE A 385 -13.95 20.54 2.18
C ILE A 385 -13.11 20.44 3.47
N SER A 386 -12.52 21.57 3.92
CA SER A 386 -11.96 21.66 5.27
C SER A 386 -13.07 21.80 6.32
N GLY A 387 -13.45 20.67 6.91
CA GLY A 387 -14.62 20.55 7.78
C GLY A 387 -14.71 21.62 8.87
N GLY A 388 -15.81 22.38 8.87
CA GLY A 388 -16.22 23.16 10.02
C GLY A 388 -16.50 22.25 11.22
N GLU A 389 -16.10 22.69 12.42
CA GLU A 389 -15.99 21.93 13.70
C GLU A 389 -17.27 21.22 14.22
N GLN A 390 -18.35 21.10 13.45
CA GLN A 390 -19.66 20.58 13.87
C GLN A 390 -20.38 19.71 12.83
N ALA A 391 -19.71 19.24 11.77
CA ALA A 391 -20.27 18.21 10.91
C ALA A 391 -20.25 16.84 11.62
N THR A 392 -21.36 16.45 12.25
CA THR A 392 -21.65 15.03 12.47
C THR A 392 -21.51 14.31 11.13
N MET A 393 -20.71 13.23 11.06
CA MET A 393 -20.35 12.50 9.82
C MET A 393 -21.51 11.72 9.17
N MET A 394 -22.70 12.33 9.09
CA MET A 394 -23.76 11.89 8.20
C MET A 394 -23.48 12.43 6.81
N PHE A 395 -23.24 11.53 5.86
CA PHE A 395 -23.21 11.87 4.45
C PHE A 395 -24.59 12.34 3.98
N PRO A 396 -24.64 13.23 2.98
CA PRO A 396 -25.89 13.71 2.41
C PRO A 396 -26.67 12.56 1.76
N THR A 397 -28.00 12.62 1.91
CA THR A 397 -28.93 11.75 1.19
C THR A 397 -28.89 12.01 -0.32
N GLU A 398 -29.41 11.09 -1.14
CA GLU A 398 -29.59 11.31 -2.59
C GLU A 398 -30.31 12.64 -2.92
N GLU A 399 -31.28 13.04 -2.09
CA GLU A 399 -32.01 14.31 -2.26
C GLU A 399 -31.12 15.54 -1.97
N GLU A 400 -30.21 15.44 -1.00
CA GLU A 400 -29.24 16.49 -0.67
C GLU A 400 -28.10 16.55 -1.72
N MET A 401 -27.57 15.41 -2.16
CA MET A 401 -26.58 15.37 -3.25
C MET A 401 -27.15 15.96 -4.55
N ALA A 402 -28.38 15.59 -4.93
CA ALA A 402 -29.05 16.14 -6.09
C ALA A 402 -29.35 17.65 -5.95
N ALA A 403 -29.59 18.15 -4.73
CA ALA A 403 -29.77 19.58 -4.47
C ALA A 403 -28.46 20.37 -4.61
N GLU A 404 -27.34 19.82 -4.15
CA GLU A 404 -26.02 20.43 -4.33
C GLU A 404 -25.58 20.45 -5.80
N ILE A 405 -25.74 19.32 -6.51
CA ILE A 405 -25.48 19.23 -7.96
C ILE A 405 -26.34 20.23 -8.72
N ALA A 406 -27.64 20.36 -8.40
CA ALA A 406 -28.53 21.34 -9.02
C ALA A 406 -28.13 22.80 -8.72
N THR A 407 -27.55 23.07 -7.55
CA THR A 407 -27.05 24.39 -7.16
C THR A 407 -25.76 24.73 -7.93
N ALA A 408 -24.82 23.79 -8.00
CA ALA A 408 -23.59 23.94 -8.78
C ALA A 408 -23.89 24.10 -10.27
N ALA A 409 -24.88 23.35 -10.80
CA ALA A 409 -25.30 23.46 -12.20
C ALA A 409 -25.85 24.85 -12.57
N ALA A 410 -26.49 25.54 -11.62
CA ALA A 410 -26.94 26.93 -11.80
C ALA A 410 -25.77 27.93 -11.85
N THR A 411 -24.65 27.62 -11.18
CA THR A 411 -23.41 28.41 -11.17
C THR A 411 -22.54 28.15 -12.40
N LEU A 412 -22.44 26.90 -12.83
CA LEU A 412 -21.63 26.43 -13.96
C LEU A 412 -22.27 26.66 -15.34
N GLU A 413 -23.59 26.80 -15.40
CA GLU A 413 -24.39 26.83 -16.64
C GLU A 413 -24.38 25.49 -17.45
N PHE A 414 -24.00 24.40 -16.79
CA PHE A 414 -24.12 23.00 -17.24
C PHE A 414 -24.33 22.09 -16.01
N ASN A 415 -24.89 20.90 -16.20
CA ASN A 415 -25.01 19.92 -15.12
C ASN A 415 -23.73 19.06 -15.01
N PRO A 416 -23.01 19.05 -13.87
CA PRO A 416 -21.85 18.17 -13.65
C PRO A 416 -22.10 16.70 -13.99
N GLU A 417 -23.28 16.17 -13.66
CA GLU A 417 -23.67 14.79 -13.93
C GLU A 417 -23.83 14.59 -15.45
N THR A 418 -24.89 15.15 -16.03
CA THR A 418 -25.31 14.83 -17.41
C THR A 418 -24.50 15.48 -18.53
N ASP A 419 -23.80 16.58 -18.25
CA ASP A 419 -23.08 17.36 -19.27
C ASP A 419 -21.55 17.22 -19.15
N LEU A 420 -21.04 16.47 -18.15
CA LEU A 420 -19.61 16.17 -17.96
C LEU A 420 -19.39 14.69 -17.69
N PHE A 421 -19.81 14.16 -16.53
CA PHE A 421 -19.43 12.81 -16.10
C PHE A 421 -20.13 11.68 -16.88
N ASP A 422 -21.43 11.83 -17.19
CA ASP A 422 -22.18 10.91 -18.07
C ASP A 422 -21.63 10.85 -19.51
N LEU A 423 -20.82 11.84 -19.92
CA LEU A 423 -20.23 11.90 -21.26
C LEU A 423 -18.85 11.23 -21.34
N LEU A 424 -18.24 10.88 -20.21
CA LEU A 424 -16.96 10.16 -20.18
C LEU A 424 -17.19 8.68 -20.57
N GLY A 425 -16.26 8.14 -21.34
CA GLY A 425 -16.18 6.71 -21.65
C GLY A 425 -15.39 5.95 -20.59
N ASP A 426 -15.05 4.70 -20.90
CA ASP A 426 -14.32 3.78 -20.02
C ASP A 426 -12.82 3.68 -20.34
N GLU A 427 -12.43 3.83 -21.61
CA GLU A 427 -11.03 3.73 -22.07
C GLU A 427 -10.20 4.98 -21.76
N PHE A 428 -9.11 4.83 -21.02
CA PHE A 428 -8.19 5.91 -20.67
C PHE A 428 -6.72 5.64 -21.04
N ILE A 429 -5.96 6.72 -21.18
CA ILE A 429 -4.51 6.75 -21.33
C ILE A 429 -3.96 7.93 -20.51
N ALA A 430 -2.89 7.72 -19.76
CA ALA A 430 -2.14 8.77 -19.12
C ALA A 430 -0.63 8.51 -19.31
N PHE A 431 0.15 9.55 -19.57
CA PHE A 431 1.59 9.44 -19.57
C PHE A 431 2.28 10.76 -19.22
N SER A 432 3.52 10.65 -18.73
CA SER A 432 4.40 11.79 -18.52
C SER A 432 5.82 11.51 -19.02
N SER A 433 6.55 12.58 -19.30
CA SER A 433 7.97 12.58 -19.66
C SER A 433 8.65 13.80 -19.07
N PHE A 434 9.97 13.72 -18.94
CA PHE A 434 10.78 14.84 -18.44
C PHE A 434 11.62 15.42 -19.60
N PRO A 435 11.08 16.38 -20.39
CA PRO A 435 11.83 17.01 -21.49
C PRO A 435 13.11 17.72 -21.03
N SER A 436 13.19 18.15 -19.77
CA SER A 436 14.43 18.61 -19.14
C SER A 436 14.49 18.21 -17.66
N ILE A 437 15.63 17.61 -17.27
CA ILE A 437 16.01 17.41 -15.86
C ILE A 437 17.40 18.01 -15.68
N GLY A 438 17.51 19.05 -14.85
CA GLY A 438 18.77 19.68 -14.51
C GLY A 438 18.68 20.50 -13.22
N PHE A 439 19.83 20.96 -12.74
CA PHE A 439 19.92 21.78 -11.51
C PHE A 439 19.22 23.14 -11.59
N GLU A 440 18.98 23.66 -12.80
CA GLU A 440 18.40 24.99 -13.05
C GLU A 440 17.06 24.92 -13.81
N ASP A 441 16.62 23.74 -14.23
CA ASP A 441 15.43 23.54 -15.07
C ASP A 441 14.82 22.13 -14.85
N PHE A 442 13.52 22.07 -14.64
CA PHE A 442 12.75 20.84 -14.47
C PHE A 442 11.44 20.97 -15.26
N GLY A 443 11.46 20.44 -16.47
CA GLY A 443 10.30 20.37 -17.35
C GLY A 443 9.55 19.06 -17.15
N VAL A 444 8.22 19.15 -17.01
CA VAL A 444 7.31 17.99 -17.03
C VAL A 444 6.31 18.19 -18.15
N ASP A 445 6.29 17.25 -19.09
CA ASP A 445 5.20 17.10 -20.04
C ASP A 445 4.34 15.94 -19.56
N ALA A 446 3.06 16.17 -19.26
CA ALA A 446 2.16 15.11 -18.84
C ALA A 446 0.74 15.30 -19.39
N VAL A 447 0.04 14.20 -19.61
CA VAL A 447 -1.32 14.18 -20.12
C VAL A 447 -2.08 12.99 -19.56
N ALA A 448 -3.35 13.21 -19.24
CA ALA A 448 -4.35 12.18 -19.02
C ALA A 448 -5.51 12.42 -19.99
N ALA A 449 -6.00 11.36 -20.59
CA ALA A 449 -7.09 11.41 -21.55
C ALA A 449 -8.00 10.20 -21.42
N ILE A 450 -9.31 10.43 -21.50
CA ILE A 450 -10.33 9.39 -21.47
C ILE A 450 -11.26 9.57 -22.66
N THR A 451 -11.77 8.48 -23.23
CA THR A 451 -12.74 8.56 -24.33
C THR A 451 -14.01 9.30 -23.90
N THR A 452 -14.81 9.75 -24.87
CA THR A 452 -16.11 10.39 -24.61
C THR A 452 -17.17 9.92 -25.61
N THR A 453 -18.41 9.83 -25.12
CA THR A 453 -19.58 9.40 -25.91
C THR A 453 -20.17 10.52 -26.78
N ASP A 454 -19.92 11.79 -26.43
CA ASP A 454 -20.32 12.98 -27.20
C ASP A 454 -19.25 14.10 -27.08
N PRO A 455 -18.23 14.09 -27.95
CA PRO A 455 -17.15 15.08 -27.91
C PRO A 455 -17.62 16.52 -28.21
N ASP A 456 -18.67 16.70 -29.02
CA ASP A 456 -19.24 18.03 -29.32
C ASP A 456 -19.88 18.63 -28.05
N ALA A 457 -20.65 17.83 -27.30
CA ALA A 457 -21.25 18.26 -26.05
C ALA A 457 -20.19 18.53 -24.96
N LEU A 458 -19.20 17.65 -24.83
CA LEU A 458 -18.15 17.79 -23.82
C LEU A 458 -17.20 18.97 -24.13
N ALA A 459 -16.96 19.30 -25.40
CA ALA A 459 -16.21 20.50 -25.80
C ALA A 459 -16.96 21.80 -25.44
N GLU A 460 -18.29 21.81 -25.58
CA GLU A 460 -19.15 22.91 -25.11
C GLU A 460 -19.14 23.02 -23.58
N THR A 461 -19.10 21.90 -22.85
CA THR A 461 -18.91 21.90 -21.39
C THR A 461 -17.54 22.46 -21.00
N ALA A 462 -16.44 22.01 -21.61
CA ALA A 462 -15.11 22.57 -21.37
C ALA A 462 -15.06 24.10 -21.62
N ARG A 463 -15.75 24.58 -22.67
CA ARG A 463 -15.91 26.02 -22.95
C ARG A 463 -16.64 26.76 -21.83
N LYS A 464 -17.67 26.15 -21.22
CA LYS A 464 -18.38 26.73 -20.07
C LYS A 464 -17.53 26.72 -18.81
N THR A 465 -16.79 25.64 -18.53
CA THR A 465 -15.83 25.55 -17.42
C THR A 465 -14.79 26.66 -17.51
N ALA A 466 -14.17 26.85 -18.68
CA ALA A 466 -13.23 27.96 -18.91
C ALA A 466 -13.90 29.33 -18.67
N ALA A 467 -15.12 29.55 -19.17
CA ALA A 467 -15.86 30.78 -18.94
C ALA A 467 -16.33 30.95 -17.47
N TRP A 468 -16.38 29.89 -16.66
CA TRP A 468 -16.63 29.98 -15.22
C TRP A 468 -15.36 30.38 -14.47
N ILE A 469 -14.21 29.74 -14.73
CA ILE A 469 -12.92 30.07 -14.09
C ILE A 469 -12.56 31.57 -14.36
N ASP A 470 -12.69 32.06 -15.59
CA ASP A 470 -12.45 33.47 -15.99
C ASP A 470 -13.34 34.49 -15.24
N ARG A 471 -14.46 34.02 -14.67
CA ARG A 471 -15.38 34.84 -13.86
C ARG A 471 -15.19 34.67 -12.36
N ALA A 472 -14.65 33.54 -11.92
CA ALA A 472 -14.56 33.16 -10.52
C ALA A 472 -13.33 33.78 -9.82
N GLU A 473 -12.17 33.73 -10.48
CA GLU A 473 -10.89 34.10 -9.86
C GLU A 473 -10.19 35.27 -10.54
N SER A 474 -9.53 36.12 -9.73
CA SER A 474 -8.84 37.33 -10.24
C SER A 474 -7.31 37.17 -10.40
N SER A 475 -6.76 36.02 -10.01
CA SER A 475 -5.33 35.65 -10.06
C SER A 475 -4.99 34.72 -11.23
N VAL A 476 -6.00 34.05 -11.77
CA VAL A 476 -5.89 33.07 -12.87
C VAL A 476 -6.17 33.76 -14.22
N ASP A 477 -5.33 33.47 -15.22
CA ASP A 477 -5.51 33.85 -16.62
C ASP A 477 -5.83 32.60 -17.46
N ILE A 478 -6.71 32.75 -18.45
CA ILE A 478 -7.14 31.65 -19.33
C ILE A 478 -6.90 32.02 -20.78
N ALA A 479 -5.96 31.32 -21.38
CA ALA A 479 -5.71 31.36 -22.81
C ALA A 479 -6.44 30.22 -23.54
N THR A 480 -6.60 30.35 -24.84
CA THR A 480 -6.93 29.23 -25.73
C THR A 480 -5.79 28.97 -26.69
N ARG A 481 -5.55 27.70 -27.01
CA ARG A 481 -4.64 27.28 -28.07
C ARG A 481 -5.25 26.16 -28.90
N SER A 482 -4.67 25.92 -30.08
CA SER A 482 -5.03 24.76 -30.90
C SER A 482 -4.22 23.54 -30.49
N ALA A 483 -4.87 22.38 -30.45
CA ALA A 483 -4.26 21.05 -30.37
C ALA A 483 -4.74 20.26 -31.59
N GLY A 484 -3.91 20.18 -32.63
CA GLY A 484 -4.34 19.70 -33.94
C GLY A 484 -5.35 20.65 -34.60
N GLU A 485 -6.56 20.16 -34.90
CA GLU A 485 -7.68 20.99 -35.41
C GLU A 485 -8.59 21.51 -34.27
N GLU A 486 -8.44 20.98 -33.05
CA GLU A 486 -9.31 21.28 -31.90
C GLU A 486 -8.78 22.41 -31.00
N THR A 487 -9.60 22.86 -30.06
CA THR A 487 -9.27 23.93 -29.10
C THR A 487 -9.16 23.40 -27.68
N VAL A 488 -8.04 23.69 -27.01
CA VAL A 488 -7.85 23.46 -25.58
C VAL A 488 -7.68 24.79 -24.84
N TYR A 489 -8.10 24.79 -23.57
CA TYR A 489 -8.01 25.92 -22.65
C TYR A 489 -6.77 25.74 -21.78
N VAL A 490 -6.01 26.82 -21.61
CA VAL A 490 -4.76 26.82 -20.82
C VAL A 490 -4.96 27.77 -19.64
N VAL A 491 -4.92 27.20 -18.44
CA VAL A 491 -5.08 27.89 -17.16
C VAL A 491 -3.70 28.16 -16.60
N THR A 492 -3.41 29.43 -16.28
CA THR A 492 -2.15 29.85 -15.66
C THR A 492 -2.44 30.74 -14.46
N ASP A 493 -1.80 30.47 -13.33
CA ASP A 493 -1.85 31.32 -12.15
C ASP A 493 -0.59 32.21 -12.08
N SER A 494 -0.80 33.51 -11.84
CA SER A 494 0.28 34.46 -11.59
C SER A 494 1.10 34.17 -10.32
N GLU A 495 0.56 33.42 -9.36
CA GLU A 495 1.29 32.98 -8.16
C GLU A 495 2.21 31.77 -8.45
N MET A 496 1.98 31.05 -9.55
CA MET A 496 2.81 29.92 -10.01
C MET A 496 3.85 30.36 -11.07
N GLU A 497 4.52 31.49 -10.85
CA GLU A 497 5.47 32.08 -11.80
C GLU A 497 6.62 31.11 -12.14
N GLY A 498 6.56 30.51 -13.34
CA GLY A 498 7.53 29.54 -13.85
C GLY A 498 7.02 28.10 -14.00
N ALA A 499 5.84 27.78 -13.47
CA ALA A 499 5.19 26.48 -13.72
C ALA A 499 4.53 26.43 -15.11
N PRO A 500 4.41 25.24 -15.73
CA PRO A 500 3.56 25.07 -16.91
C PRO A 500 2.09 25.31 -16.56
N GLY A 501 1.33 25.90 -17.49
CA GLY A 501 -0.13 26.01 -17.35
C GLY A 501 -0.81 24.64 -17.41
N VAL A 502 -1.95 24.53 -16.74
CA VAL A 502 -2.82 23.35 -16.82
C VAL A 502 -3.72 23.48 -18.04
N GLU A 503 -3.67 22.48 -18.91
CA GLU A 503 -4.42 22.43 -20.15
C GLU A 503 -5.61 21.49 -20.00
N PHE A 504 -6.78 21.85 -20.53
CA PHE A 504 -7.93 20.95 -20.60
C PHE A 504 -8.80 21.20 -21.84
N GLY A 505 -9.53 20.17 -22.26
CA GLY A 505 -10.47 20.27 -23.38
C GLY A 505 -10.91 18.91 -23.91
N VAL A 506 -11.28 18.88 -25.18
CA VAL A 506 -11.58 17.66 -25.94
C VAL A 506 -10.70 17.65 -27.18
N VAL A 507 -10.06 16.52 -27.49
CA VAL A 507 -9.34 16.32 -28.74
C VAL A 507 -9.72 14.99 -29.37
N GLY A 508 -10.25 15.03 -30.59
CA GLY A 508 -10.81 13.86 -31.25
C GLY A 508 -12.04 13.34 -30.49
N ASP A 509 -11.97 12.10 -30.05
CA ASP A 509 -12.98 11.40 -29.25
C ASP A 509 -12.56 11.26 -27.77
N GLN A 510 -11.64 12.11 -27.28
CA GLN A 510 -11.16 12.07 -25.91
C GLN A 510 -11.28 13.41 -25.18
N ALA A 511 -11.76 13.36 -23.93
CA ALA A 511 -11.53 14.42 -22.95
C ALA A 511 -10.05 14.39 -22.52
N VAL A 512 -9.40 15.56 -22.43
CA VAL A 512 -7.97 15.66 -22.11
C VAL A 512 -7.71 16.66 -20.98
N ILE A 513 -6.76 16.32 -20.12
CA ILE A 513 -6.11 17.23 -19.16
C ILE A 513 -4.59 17.04 -19.30
N GLY A 514 -3.80 18.10 -19.28
CA GLY A 514 -2.35 17.99 -19.35
C GLY A 514 -1.59 19.21 -18.85
N ILE A 515 -0.26 19.11 -18.88
CA ILE A 515 0.70 20.16 -18.54
C ILE A 515 1.88 20.11 -19.52
N GLY A 516 2.52 21.27 -19.74
CA GLY A 516 3.66 21.39 -20.64
C GLY A 516 3.26 21.05 -22.09
N GLY A 517 4.06 20.20 -22.74
CA GLY A 517 3.79 19.64 -24.06
C GLY A 517 2.91 18.40 -24.07
N GLY A 518 2.37 17.92 -22.94
CA GLY A 518 1.72 16.61 -22.84
C GLY A 518 0.57 16.38 -23.83
N VAL A 519 -0.35 17.34 -23.98
CA VAL A 519 -1.45 17.24 -24.96
C VAL A 519 -0.92 17.21 -26.39
N ASP A 520 0.15 17.95 -26.69
CA ASP A 520 0.78 17.93 -28.02
C ASP A 520 1.47 16.58 -28.32
N GLN A 521 2.02 15.92 -27.29
CA GLN A 521 2.54 14.56 -27.40
C GLN A 521 1.44 13.53 -27.68
N LEU A 522 0.26 13.63 -27.03
CA LEU A 522 -0.86 12.71 -27.24
C LEU A 522 -1.42 12.74 -28.68
N VAL A 523 -1.52 13.94 -29.26
CA VAL A 523 -2.16 14.15 -30.58
C VAL A 523 -1.19 13.98 -31.75
N THR A 524 0.12 13.94 -31.48
CA THR A 524 1.17 13.79 -32.48
C THR A 524 1.70 12.37 -32.46
N THR A 525 1.66 11.66 -33.58
CA THR A 525 2.30 10.33 -33.68
C THR A 525 3.79 10.44 -33.29
N PRO A 526 4.25 9.75 -32.24
CA PRO A 526 5.64 9.84 -31.81
C PRO A 526 6.59 9.28 -32.88
N ALA A 527 7.80 9.83 -32.96
CA ALA A 527 8.81 9.36 -33.92
C ALA A 527 9.30 7.94 -33.57
N ASP A 528 9.48 7.68 -32.28
CA ASP A 528 9.74 6.38 -31.66
C ASP A 528 8.72 6.23 -30.53
N ALA A 529 7.90 5.17 -30.56
CA ALA A 529 6.79 4.95 -29.62
C ALA A 529 7.20 4.02 -28.46
N LEU A 530 6.57 4.17 -27.30
CA LEU A 530 6.79 3.30 -26.13
C LEU A 530 6.49 1.82 -26.44
N ALA A 531 5.45 1.54 -27.24
CA ALA A 531 5.14 0.17 -27.71
C ALA A 531 6.28 -0.48 -28.52
N ALA A 532 7.20 0.31 -29.08
CA ALA A 532 8.37 -0.17 -29.81
C ALA A 532 9.65 -0.23 -28.95
N ASP A 533 9.61 0.27 -27.71
CA ASP A 533 10.75 0.22 -26.79
C ASP A 533 11.00 -1.21 -26.28
N SER A 534 12.27 -1.59 -26.22
CA SER A 534 12.69 -2.93 -25.83
C SER A 534 12.58 -3.20 -24.34
N GLN A 535 12.70 -2.19 -23.47
CA GLN A 535 12.53 -2.33 -22.02
C GLN A 535 11.05 -2.51 -21.71
N PHE A 536 10.18 -1.66 -22.26
CA PHE A 536 8.72 -1.79 -22.18
C PHE A 536 8.24 -3.17 -22.66
N GLN A 537 8.65 -3.60 -23.86
CA GLN A 537 8.30 -4.93 -24.39
C GLN A 537 8.79 -6.09 -23.51
N THR A 538 9.98 -5.96 -22.91
CA THR A 538 10.53 -6.97 -21.99
C THR A 538 9.68 -7.06 -20.73
N VAL A 539 9.44 -5.92 -20.07
CA VAL A 539 8.68 -5.84 -18.82
C VAL A 539 7.23 -6.32 -19.01
N MET A 540 6.52 -5.83 -20.03
CA MET A 540 5.16 -6.29 -20.35
C MET A 540 5.12 -7.77 -20.75
N GLY A 541 6.22 -8.32 -21.28
CA GLY A 541 6.35 -9.75 -21.61
C GLY A 541 6.60 -10.68 -20.41
N LEU A 542 6.90 -10.13 -19.23
CA LEU A 542 7.04 -10.87 -17.96
C LEU A 542 5.73 -10.92 -17.16
N LEU A 543 4.80 -10.01 -17.49
CA LEU A 543 3.49 -9.91 -16.85
C LEU A 543 2.46 -10.78 -17.59
N PRO A 544 1.30 -11.10 -16.97
CA PRO A 544 0.28 -11.90 -17.63
C PRO A 544 -0.26 -11.29 -18.93
N ALA A 545 -0.72 -12.16 -19.83
CA ALA A 545 -1.19 -11.76 -21.14
C ALA A 545 -2.67 -11.33 -21.19
N GLU A 546 -3.42 -11.52 -20.11
CA GLU A 546 -4.81 -11.09 -19.98
C GLU A 546 -4.89 -9.96 -18.95
N TYR A 547 -5.43 -8.81 -19.35
CA TYR A 547 -5.55 -7.59 -18.55
C TYR A 547 -6.53 -6.62 -19.19
N TYR A 548 -7.14 -5.73 -18.39
CA TYR A 548 -7.91 -4.55 -18.80
C TYR A 548 -7.17 -3.23 -18.52
N GLN A 549 -6.03 -3.25 -17.82
CA GLN A 549 -5.21 -2.06 -17.53
C GLN A 549 -3.73 -2.42 -17.48
N ILE A 550 -2.86 -1.45 -17.77
CA ILE A 550 -1.41 -1.53 -17.67
C ILE A 550 -0.84 -0.25 -17.05
N GLY A 551 0.26 -0.40 -16.32
CA GLY A 551 1.07 0.67 -15.74
C GLY A 551 2.55 0.38 -15.97
N TYR A 552 3.34 1.41 -16.21
CA TYR A 552 4.78 1.31 -16.44
C TYR A 552 5.50 2.57 -15.96
N VAL A 553 6.63 2.38 -15.28
CA VAL A 553 7.53 3.43 -14.80
C VAL A 553 8.94 3.13 -15.29
N ASP A 554 9.55 4.02 -16.07
CA ASP A 554 10.96 3.93 -16.43
C ASP A 554 11.83 4.55 -15.32
N ILE A 555 12.15 3.72 -14.33
CA ILE A 555 12.95 4.10 -13.17
C ILE A 555 14.36 4.55 -13.60
N GLY A 556 14.90 4.01 -14.69
CA GLY A 556 16.20 4.40 -15.24
C GLY A 556 16.30 5.89 -15.57
N GLN A 557 15.22 6.48 -16.10
CA GLN A 557 15.16 7.93 -16.39
C GLN A 557 15.22 8.81 -15.13
N ALA A 558 14.83 8.31 -13.96
CA ALA A 558 14.87 9.04 -12.69
C ALA A 558 16.15 8.78 -11.88
N ILE A 559 16.72 7.57 -11.95
CA ILE A 559 17.94 7.21 -11.22
C ILE A 559 19.15 7.99 -11.73
N ASP A 560 19.36 8.07 -13.04
CA ASP A 560 20.56 8.72 -13.62
C ASP A 560 20.70 10.21 -13.19
N PRO A 561 19.65 11.05 -13.27
CA PRO A 561 19.70 12.41 -12.72
C PRO A 561 19.89 12.46 -11.20
N LEU A 562 19.25 11.56 -10.44
CA LEU A 562 19.37 11.52 -8.98
C LEU A 562 20.81 11.20 -8.55
N LEU A 563 21.43 10.20 -9.18
CA LEU A 563 22.83 9.84 -8.96
C LEU A 563 23.79 10.96 -9.38
N MET A 564 23.49 11.68 -10.47
CA MET A 564 24.25 12.87 -10.87
C MET A 564 24.16 13.99 -9.82
N VAL A 565 22.98 14.23 -9.24
CA VAL A 565 22.78 15.24 -8.18
C VAL A 565 23.53 14.84 -6.90
N ILE A 566 23.35 13.60 -6.44
CA ILE A 566 24.02 13.07 -5.24
C ILE A 566 25.55 13.10 -5.41
N GLY A 567 26.06 12.67 -6.57
CA GLY A 567 27.50 12.70 -6.87
C GLY A 567 28.08 14.12 -6.95
N ALA A 568 27.31 15.09 -7.46
CA ALA A 568 27.70 16.49 -7.47
C ALA A 568 27.72 17.10 -6.05
N MET A 569 26.72 16.78 -5.21
CA MET A 569 26.66 17.24 -3.82
C MET A 569 27.80 16.65 -2.98
N GLY A 570 28.08 15.34 -3.12
CA GLY A 570 29.21 14.69 -2.44
C GLY A 570 30.58 15.30 -2.81
N MET A 571 30.74 15.78 -4.05
CA MET A 571 31.95 16.52 -4.46
C MET A 571 32.02 17.97 -3.95
N MET A 572 30.91 18.57 -3.49
CA MET A 572 30.94 19.89 -2.84
C MET A 572 31.31 19.80 -1.36
N ASP A 573 30.87 18.76 -0.65
CA ASP A 573 31.12 18.59 0.79
C ASP A 573 32.52 18.02 1.08
N GLY A 574 33.08 17.22 0.15
CA GLY A 574 34.43 16.63 0.24
C GLY A 574 35.61 17.62 0.12
N ALA A 575 35.39 18.93 0.24
CA ALA A 575 36.39 19.96 0.03
C ALA A 575 37.20 20.37 1.28
N GLU A 576 36.74 20.00 2.50
CA GLU A 576 37.37 20.46 3.76
C GLU A 576 38.26 19.45 4.49
N ASP A 577 38.21 18.14 4.16
CA ASP A 577 39.14 17.14 4.74
C ASP A 577 39.73 16.18 3.67
N PRO A 578 41.00 16.37 3.26
CA PRO A 578 41.66 15.52 2.28
C PRO A 578 42.07 14.13 2.82
N ASP A 579 42.00 13.90 4.13
CA ASP A 579 42.32 12.61 4.76
C ASP A 579 41.04 11.78 5.10
N ALA A 580 39.84 12.39 5.06
CA ALA A 580 38.56 11.68 5.19
C ALA A 580 38.09 11.01 3.89
N ALA A 581 38.66 11.40 2.73
CA ALA A 581 38.31 10.90 1.41
C ALA A 581 38.87 9.48 1.09
N VAL A 582 38.67 8.54 2.01
CA VAL A 582 38.69 7.09 1.73
C VAL A 582 37.33 6.52 2.09
N ALA A 583 36.30 6.98 1.39
CA ALA A 583 35.16 6.13 1.13
C ALA A 583 35.73 4.86 0.49
N THR A 584 35.57 3.72 1.16
CA THR A 584 36.00 2.42 0.66
C THR A 584 35.48 2.28 -0.78
N PRO A 585 36.35 2.10 -1.79
CA PRO A 585 35.87 1.91 -3.14
C PRO A 585 35.13 0.58 -3.14
N VAL A 586 33.81 0.62 -3.02
CA VAL A 586 32.95 -0.53 -3.19
C VAL A 586 33.14 -0.95 -4.63
N THR A 587 33.98 -1.97 -4.84
CA THR A 587 34.06 -2.68 -6.11
C THR A 587 32.82 -3.55 -6.20
N ALA A 588 31.66 -2.90 -6.27
CA ALA A 588 30.35 -3.54 -6.30
C ALA A 588 30.27 -4.38 -7.56
N SER A 589 29.94 -5.66 -7.41
CA SER A 589 29.51 -6.52 -8.50
C SER A 589 28.05 -6.23 -8.83
N GLY A 590 27.75 -4.98 -9.20
CA GLY A 590 26.40 -4.46 -9.47
C GLY A 590 26.36 -2.94 -9.56
N ASP A 591 25.22 -2.41 -9.97
CA ASP A 591 24.98 -0.99 -10.21
C ASP A 591 23.50 -0.68 -9.88
N PRO A 592 23.17 0.33 -9.04
CA PRO A 592 21.80 0.78 -8.83
C PRO A 592 21.06 1.14 -10.13
N GLY A 593 21.80 1.56 -11.17
CA GLY A 593 21.27 1.77 -12.51
C GLY A 593 20.72 0.49 -13.18
N ASN A 594 20.92 -0.70 -12.62
CA ASN A 594 20.28 -1.93 -13.09
C ASN A 594 18.81 -2.06 -12.64
N ILE A 595 18.32 -1.23 -11.71
CA ILE A 595 16.88 -1.05 -11.49
C ILE A 595 16.34 -0.24 -12.67
N ARG A 596 15.68 -0.92 -13.61
CA ARG A 596 15.31 -0.34 -14.90
C ARG A 596 13.89 0.21 -14.91
N ALA A 597 12.92 -0.59 -14.46
CA ALA A 597 11.52 -0.23 -14.57
C ALA A 597 10.64 -0.91 -13.52
N LEU A 598 9.45 -0.35 -13.31
CA LEU A 598 8.33 -1.03 -12.66
C LEU A 598 7.23 -1.21 -13.70
N GLY A 599 6.81 -2.44 -13.98
CA GLY A 599 5.62 -2.71 -14.79
C GLY A 599 4.53 -3.31 -13.92
N ALA A 600 3.28 -2.96 -14.16
CA ALA A 600 2.10 -3.52 -13.49
C ALA A 600 0.94 -3.67 -14.47
N ILE A 601 -0.01 -4.56 -14.20
CA ILE A 601 -1.26 -4.69 -14.99
C ILE A 601 -2.48 -4.92 -14.09
N ALA A 602 -3.69 -4.63 -14.59
CA ALA A 602 -4.99 -4.97 -13.99
C ALA A 602 -5.79 -5.97 -14.87
N TYR A 603 -6.51 -6.96 -14.32
CA TYR A 603 -7.09 -8.16 -14.92
C TYR A 603 -8.22 -8.73 -14.04
N GLN A 604 -8.99 -9.63 -14.63
CA GLN A 604 -10.07 -10.40 -13.98
C GLN A 604 -10.02 -11.85 -14.49
N GLN A 605 -10.21 -12.84 -13.62
CA GLN A 605 -10.36 -14.25 -14.03
C GLN A 605 -11.44 -14.93 -13.21
N ASP A 606 -12.46 -15.49 -13.86
CA ASP A 606 -13.64 -16.09 -13.23
C ASP A 606 -14.28 -15.17 -12.15
N ASN A 607 -14.10 -15.46 -10.85
CA ASN A 607 -14.57 -14.62 -9.72
C ASN A 607 -13.42 -13.93 -8.94
N VAL A 608 -12.23 -13.85 -9.55
CA VAL A 608 -10.99 -13.33 -8.97
C VAL A 608 -10.57 -12.03 -9.66
N MET A 609 -10.12 -11.07 -8.86
CA MET A 609 -9.34 -9.90 -9.27
C MET A 609 -8.06 -9.90 -8.41
N GLY A 610 -6.86 -9.96 -8.96
CA GLY A 610 -5.59 -10.00 -8.20
C GLY A 610 -4.44 -9.35 -8.96
N ALA A 611 -3.30 -8.89 -8.37
CA ALA A 611 -2.11 -8.10 -8.84
C ALA A 611 -0.89 -8.78 -9.51
N SER A 612 -0.23 -8.05 -10.40
CA SER A 612 1.24 -8.05 -10.50
C SER A 612 1.71 -6.62 -10.61
N ALA A 613 2.78 -6.32 -9.88
CA ALA A 613 3.85 -5.49 -10.38
C ALA A 613 5.15 -6.31 -10.44
N ILE A 614 6.06 -5.95 -11.35
CA ILE A 614 7.44 -6.43 -11.38
C ILE A 614 8.41 -5.25 -11.38
N LEU A 615 9.26 -5.20 -10.35
CA LEU A 615 10.43 -4.33 -10.29
C LEU A 615 11.55 -4.97 -11.10
N TYR A 616 11.64 -4.60 -12.37
CA TYR A 616 12.57 -5.20 -13.33
C TYR A 616 14.01 -4.76 -13.08
N ILE A 617 14.87 -5.75 -12.81
CA ILE A 617 16.30 -5.61 -12.56
C ILE A 617 17.04 -6.28 -13.72
N ALA A 618 17.74 -5.47 -14.52
CA ALA A 618 18.51 -5.98 -15.66
C ALA A 618 19.69 -6.84 -15.21
N ASP A 619 20.07 -7.81 -16.06
CA ASP A 619 21.33 -8.53 -15.93
C ASP A 619 22.50 -7.51 -15.98
N GLY A 620 23.41 -7.58 -15.00
CA GLY A 620 24.58 -6.70 -14.94
C GLY A 620 25.50 -6.87 -16.16
N GLY A 621 25.84 -5.76 -16.82
CA GLY A 621 26.62 -5.71 -18.08
C GLY A 621 28.14 -5.73 -17.94
#